data_AF-A0A1U8L5K3-F1
#
_entry.id   AF-A0A1U8L5K3-F1
#
_cell.length_a   1.000
_cell.length_b   1.000
_cell.length_c   1.000
_cell.angle_alpha   90.00
_cell.angle_beta   90.00
_cell.angle_gamma   90.00
#
_symmetry.space_group_name_H-M   'P 1'
#
loop_
_entity.id
_entity.type
_entity.pdbx_description
1 polymer ?
#
loop_
_entity_poly.entity_id
_entity_poly.type
_entity_poly.pdbx_seq_one_letter_code
_entity_poly.pdbx_strand_id
1 'polypeptide(L)'
;MVALIRRRFLGTKISLNSHRHKLQWSVKQVTKSNFSDSLQEFKSHLSASDFVAVSLQNTGSFSAPWNRVSSFDSPETAYLKVRRAAERFQLLQFAICPFTISGSKVTAHPYNFHLFPRDELNIGMPSYSFSCQTSYLTAMARQGFDFNACIYDGISYLSRAQELAAIVRMANPINLNYVVEASSSPPTVADTVFVERVKSRIKHWKKSCIDSTSKKIDDALVKSLQKLVLGGEQYGSRPCMTIAVCSERQVQLVSEMLREFFDDLVALKIPTKGGGTQAVRVVLTSSKEDKSLLERELQNAEEEQNKKMRGFREVIELVSASQKPVVSHNTLNDFSVIHSKFIAPLPLDVNEFLNSLQSNFPLIFDVNHMMKGIGPLENVTSIPAAVSHLKNRFFAPIEMELSHGV
;
A
#
# COMPACT_ATOMS: atom_id res chain seq x y z
N MET A 1 -9.84 -3.60 -49.09
CA MET A 1 -8.57 -3.31 -48.37
C MET A 1 -8.88 -2.27 -47.29
N VAL A 2 -9.38 -2.72 -46.14
CA VAL A 2 -10.02 -1.84 -45.13
C VAL A 2 -9.03 -1.59 -43.99
N ALA A 3 -8.60 -0.34 -43.85
CA ALA A 3 -7.69 0.08 -42.80
C ALA A 3 -8.38 0.01 -41.42
N LEU A 4 -7.91 -0.90 -40.57
CA LEU A 4 -8.32 -1.04 -39.17
C LEU A 4 -7.91 0.20 -38.37
N ILE A 5 -8.90 0.97 -37.92
CA ILE A 5 -8.76 2.12 -37.03
C ILE A 5 -8.31 1.62 -35.65
N ARG A 6 -7.01 1.72 -35.36
CA ARG A 6 -6.41 1.51 -34.03
C ARG A 6 -6.88 2.61 -33.07
N ARG A 7 -7.63 2.27 -32.03
CA ARG A 7 -7.90 3.17 -30.88
C ARG A 7 -6.84 2.94 -29.80
N ARG A 8 -6.02 3.97 -29.57
CA ARG A 8 -5.03 4.06 -28.49
C ARG A 8 -5.75 4.42 -27.20
N PHE A 9 -5.95 3.44 -26.32
CA PHE A 9 -6.38 3.67 -24.94
C PHE A 9 -5.24 3.47 -23.93
N LEU A 10 -4.04 3.03 -24.38
CA LEU A 10 -3.07 2.36 -23.50
C LEU A 10 -1.60 2.76 -23.69
N GLY A 11 -1.26 3.90 -24.30
CA GLY A 11 0.14 4.38 -24.36
C GLY A 11 0.37 5.65 -25.18
N THR A 12 1.23 6.55 -24.67
CA THR A 12 1.52 7.90 -25.19
C THR A 12 2.87 8.01 -25.92
N LYS A 13 2.91 8.72 -27.06
CA LYS A 13 3.80 9.88 -27.31
C LYS A 13 3.45 10.60 -28.61
N ILE A 14 3.68 11.90 -28.58
CA ILE A 14 3.47 12.94 -29.60
C ILE A 14 4.30 12.60 -30.83
N SER A 15 3.64 12.45 -31.97
CA SER A 15 4.29 12.63 -33.27
C SER A 15 3.99 14.06 -33.70
N LEU A 16 5.01 14.91 -33.68
CA LEU A 16 5.01 16.13 -34.47
C LEU A 16 4.74 15.71 -35.93
N ASN A 17 3.85 16.45 -36.60
CA ASN A 17 3.35 16.24 -37.96
C ASN A 17 2.22 15.21 -38.12
N SER A 18 0.99 15.64 -37.84
CA SER A 18 -0.04 15.70 -38.88
C SER A 18 -1.27 16.47 -38.38
N HIS A 19 -1.64 17.52 -39.11
CA HIS A 19 -2.87 18.27 -38.92
C HIS A 19 -4.10 17.38 -39.19
N ARG A 20 -4.63 16.72 -38.17
CA ARG A 20 -6.03 16.25 -38.13
C ARG A 20 -6.56 16.34 -36.71
N HIS A 21 -7.39 17.36 -36.45
CA HIS A 21 -8.20 17.48 -35.25
C HIS A 21 -9.05 16.21 -35.06
N LYS A 22 -8.62 15.32 -34.17
CA LYS A 22 -9.43 14.25 -33.58
C LYS A 22 -9.21 14.32 -32.08
N LEU A 23 -10.30 14.59 -31.34
CA LEU A 23 -10.39 14.60 -29.87
C LEU A 23 -9.42 13.57 -29.26
N GLN A 24 -8.27 14.03 -28.79
CA GLN A 24 -7.24 13.20 -28.19
C GLN A 24 -7.54 13.15 -26.69
N TRP A 25 -8.22 12.09 -26.26
CA TRP A 25 -8.51 11.83 -24.86
C TRP A 25 -7.22 11.77 -24.03
N SER A 26 -7.02 12.69 -23.08
CA SER A 26 -5.81 12.76 -22.25
C SER A 26 -5.96 11.87 -21.00
N VAL A 27 -5.67 10.58 -21.14
CA VAL A 27 -5.58 9.66 -19.99
C VAL A 27 -4.27 9.92 -19.23
N LYS A 28 -4.36 10.25 -17.93
CA LYS A 28 -3.16 10.54 -17.13
C LYS A 28 -2.38 9.25 -16.88
N GLN A 29 -1.12 9.23 -17.31
CA GLN A 29 -0.21 8.12 -17.04
C GLN A 29 0.52 8.39 -15.72
N VAL A 30 0.33 7.51 -14.74
CA VAL A 30 0.89 7.65 -13.39
C VAL A 30 1.96 6.59 -13.17
N THR A 31 3.17 7.05 -12.90
CA THR A 31 4.36 6.25 -12.61
C THR A 31 4.91 6.66 -11.24
N LYS A 32 5.99 6.03 -10.77
CA LYS A 32 6.61 6.33 -9.47
C LYS A 32 7.02 7.80 -9.38
N SER A 33 7.58 8.36 -10.46
CA SER A 33 8.05 9.74 -10.51
C SER A 33 6.97 10.81 -10.30
N ASN A 34 5.72 10.58 -10.74
CA ASN A 34 4.62 11.55 -10.61
C ASN A 34 3.48 11.06 -9.68
N PHE A 35 3.71 9.99 -8.91
CA PHE A 35 2.68 9.34 -8.10
C PHE A 35 2.12 10.27 -7.02
N SER A 36 2.98 10.98 -6.28
CA SER A 36 2.58 11.86 -5.18
C SER A 36 1.61 12.96 -5.64
N ASP A 37 1.96 13.69 -6.70
CA ASP A 37 1.15 14.80 -7.22
C ASP A 37 -0.15 14.28 -7.84
N SER A 38 -0.07 13.17 -8.58
CA SER A 38 -1.24 12.53 -9.18
C SER A 38 -2.19 11.96 -8.13
N LEU A 39 -1.68 11.51 -6.99
CA LEU A 39 -2.49 11.01 -5.88
C LEU A 39 -3.30 12.15 -5.23
N GLN A 40 -2.74 13.34 -5.07
CA GLN A 40 -3.48 14.49 -4.52
C GLN A 40 -4.62 14.91 -5.46
N GLU A 41 -4.34 15.00 -6.75
CA GLU A 41 -5.37 15.29 -7.76
C GLU A 41 -6.45 14.20 -7.79
N PHE A 42 -6.03 12.92 -7.76
CA PHE A 42 -6.95 11.78 -7.70
C PHE A 42 -7.84 11.83 -6.47
N LYS A 43 -7.34 12.23 -5.28
CA LYS A 43 -8.16 12.41 -4.07
C LYS A 43 -9.28 13.43 -4.30
N SER A 44 -8.99 14.56 -4.93
CA SER A 44 -9.98 15.57 -5.27
C SER A 44 -11.04 15.03 -6.24
N HIS A 45 -10.62 14.40 -7.35
CA HIS A 45 -11.56 13.83 -8.31
C HIS A 45 -12.39 12.67 -7.74
N LEU A 46 -11.78 11.81 -6.92
CA LEU A 46 -12.48 10.74 -6.23
C LEU A 46 -13.50 11.30 -5.23
N SER A 47 -13.19 12.40 -4.52
CA SER A 47 -14.14 13.01 -3.58
C SER A 47 -15.39 13.58 -4.30
N ALA A 48 -15.21 14.12 -5.51
CA ALA A 48 -16.27 14.72 -6.33
C ALA A 48 -17.01 13.74 -7.26
N SER A 49 -16.56 12.49 -7.38
CA SER A 49 -17.18 11.50 -8.27
C SER A 49 -18.41 10.84 -7.66
N ASP A 50 -19.35 10.38 -8.47
CA ASP A 50 -20.48 9.56 -8.03
C ASP A 50 -20.12 8.07 -7.98
N PHE A 51 -19.29 7.61 -8.91
CA PHE A 51 -18.80 6.24 -8.95
C PHE A 51 -17.42 6.16 -9.59
N VAL A 52 -16.79 4.99 -9.50
CA VAL A 52 -15.47 4.72 -10.07
C VAL A 52 -15.52 3.49 -10.96
N ALA A 53 -14.93 3.54 -12.15
CA ALA A 53 -14.69 2.34 -12.95
C ALA A 53 -13.22 1.90 -12.86
N VAL A 54 -12.98 0.59 -12.81
CA VAL A 54 -11.64 0.01 -12.75
C VAL A 54 -11.42 -1.00 -13.89
N SER A 55 -10.19 -1.12 -14.34
CA SER A 55 -9.77 -2.13 -15.33
C SER A 55 -8.30 -2.50 -15.13
N LEU A 56 -7.98 -3.78 -15.25
CA LEU A 56 -6.67 -4.32 -14.91
C LEU A 56 -5.97 -4.89 -16.15
N GLN A 57 -4.65 -4.69 -16.25
CA GLN A 57 -3.80 -5.40 -17.19
C GLN A 57 -2.87 -6.37 -16.47
N ASN A 58 -3.21 -7.65 -16.59
CA ASN A 58 -2.45 -8.74 -16.00
C ASN A 58 -1.50 -9.38 -17.03
N THR A 59 -0.43 -10.00 -16.56
CA THR A 59 0.50 -10.78 -17.39
C THR A 59 -0.08 -12.11 -17.88
N GLY A 60 -1.29 -12.46 -17.46
CA GLY A 60 -2.01 -13.67 -17.83
C GLY A 60 -3.36 -13.78 -17.15
N SER A 61 -4.07 -14.87 -17.44
CA SER A 61 -5.42 -15.14 -16.90
C SER A 61 -5.68 -16.59 -16.51
N PHE A 62 -5.08 -17.59 -17.15
CA PHE A 62 -5.29 -19.00 -16.77
C PHE A 62 -4.11 -19.87 -17.22
N SER A 63 -3.73 -20.90 -16.46
CA SER A 63 -2.57 -21.73 -16.82
C SER A 63 -2.87 -22.81 -17.87
N ALA A 64 -4.12 -23.26 -17.95
CA ALA A 64 -4.56 -24.29 -18.87
C ALA A 64 -6.03 -24.03 -19.26
N PRO A 65 -6.51 -24.52 -20.42
CA PRO A 65 -7.88 -24.25 -20.88
C PRO A 65 -8.97 -24.62 -19.87
N TRP A 66 -8.80 -25.73 -19.13
CA TRP A 66 -9.73 -26.17 -18.09
C TRP A 66 -9.71 -25.30 -16.82
N ASN A 67 -8.70 -24.44 -16.65
CA ASN A 67 -8.67 -23.43 -15.58
C ASN A 67 -9.41 -22.14 -15.96
N ARG A 68 -9.96 -22.03 -17.19
CA ARG A 68 -10.82 -20.92 -17.55
C ARG A 68 -12.17 -21.06 -16.84
N VAL A 69 -12.67 -19.94 -16.32
CA VAL A 69 -14.02 -19.87 -15.77
C VAL A 69 -15.03 -20.15 -16.88
N SER A 70 -15.94 -21.08 -16.60
CA SER A 70 -16.98 -21.57 -17.48
C SER A 70 -18.35 -21.20 -16.92
N SER A 71 -19.35 -21.06 -17.78
CA SER A 71 -20.75 -20.87 -17.37
C SER A 71 -21.33 -22.07 -16.62
N PHE A 72 -20.69 -23.24 -16.71
CA PHE A 72 -21.07 -24.46 -16.00
C PHE A 72 -20.37 -24.63 -14.64
N ASP A 73 -19.48 -23.71 -14.26
CA ASP A 73 -18.77 -23.81 -12.98
C ASP A 73 -19.71 -23.48 -11.82
N SER A 74 -19.55 -24.21 -10.71
CA SER A 74 -20.10 -23.75 -9.42
C SER A 74 -19.39 -22.46 -8.98
N PRO A 75 -20.00 -21.63 -8.12
CA PRO A 75 -19.35 -20.44 -7.58
C PRO A 75 -17.96 -20.71 -6.96
N GLU A 76 -17.84 -21.82 -6.24
CA GLU A 76 -16.59 -22.27 -5.60
C GLU A 76 -15.56 -22.66 -6.66
N THR A 77 -15.97 -23.40 -7.69
CA THR A 77 -15.08 -23.82 -8.78
C THR A 77 -14.56 -22.62 -9.56
N ALA A 78 -15.44 -21.67 -9.89
CA ALA A 78 -15.08 -20.42 -10.55
C ALA A 78 -14.10 -19.62 -9.67
N TYR A 79 -14.37 -19.51 -8.37
CA TYR A 79 -13.48 -18.85 -7.41
C TYR A 79 -12.09 -19.49 -7.36
N LEU A 80 -12.01 -20.82 -7.23
CA LEU A 80 -10.72 -21.53 -7.19
C LEU A 80 -9.90 -21.34 -8.48
N LYS A 81 -10.57 -21.25 -9.64
CA LYS A 81 -9.93 -20.97 -10.92
C LYS A 81 -9.33 -19.57 -10.97
N VAL A 82 -10.08 -18.54 -10.57
CA VAL A 82 -9.59 -17.15 -10.56
C VAL A 82 -8.55 -16.93 -9.47
N ARG A 83 -8.65 -17.62 -8.33
CA ARG A 83 -7.67 -17.56 -7.25
C ARG A 83 -6.29 -18.01 -7.74
N ARG A 84 -6.23 -19.19 -8.37
CA ARG A 84 -5.00 -19.72 -8.98
C ARG A 84 -4.41 -18.76 -10.01
N ALA A 85 -5.25 -18.05 -10.76
CA ALA A 85 -4.80 -17.06 -11.73
C ALA A 85 -4.21 -15.81 -11.05
N ALA A 86 -4.90 -15.26 -10.05
CA ALA A 86 -4.50 -14.06 -9.32
C ALA A 86 -3.19 -14.26 -8.53
N GLU A 87 -2.97 -15.44 -7.97
CA GLU A 87 -1.74 -15.81 -7.27
C GLU A 87 -0.55 -15.96 -8.23
N ARG A 88 -0.79 -16.45 -9.45
CA ARG A 88 0.27 -16.81 -10.41
C ARG A 88 0.68 -15.66 -11.33
N PHE A 89 -0.27 -14.87 -11.79
CA PHE A 89 -0.05 -13.77 -12.73
C PHE A 89 0.07 -12.44 -12.00
N GLN A 90 0.64 -11.48 -12.69
CA GLN A 90 1.00 -10.19 -12.12
C GLN A 90 0.24 -9.07 -12.78
N LEU A 91 -0.17 -8.10 -11.97
CA LEU A 91 -0.78 -6.85 -12.42
C LEU A 91 0.33 -5.85 -12.77
N LEU A 92 0.33 -5.34 -14.00
CA LEU A 92 1.30 -4.35 -14.47
C LEU A 92 0.69 -2.96 -14.68
N GLN A 93 -0.61 -2.87 -14.89
CA GLN A 93 -1.30 -1.58 -14.96
C GLN A 93 -2.69 -1.67 -14.37
N PHE A 94 -3.01 -0.68 -13.54
CA PHE A 94 -4.32 -0.48 -12.95
C PHE A 94 -4.92 0.80 -13.52
N ALA A 95 -5.95 0.66 -14.34
CA ALA A 95 -6.72 1.78 -14.84
C ALA A 95 -7.88 2.08 -13.90
N ILE A 96 -8.07 3.34 -13.56
CA ILE A 96 -9.15 3.82 -12.70
C ILE A 96 -9.70 5.14 -13.23
N CYS A 97 -11.02 5.28 -13.20
CA CYS A 97 -11.69 6.46 -13.71
C CYS A 97 -12.84 6.85 -12.78
N PRO A 98 -12.70 7.91 -11.96
CA PRO A 98 -13.80 8.55 -11.29
C PRO A 98 -14.74 9.23 -12.30
N PHE A 99 -16.04 9.05 -12.12
CA PHE A 99 -17.09 9.63 -12.93
C PHE A 99 -18.01 10.52 -12.10
N THR A 100 -18.33 11.71 -12.61
CA THR A 100 -19.34 12.61 -12.03
C THR A 100 -20.49 12.76 -13.01
N ILE A 101 -21.72 12.65 -12.53
CA ILE A 101 -22.97 12.77 -13.27
C ILE A 101 -23.65 14.07 -12.83
N SER A 102 -23.89 14.98 -13.76
CA SER A 102 -24.60 16.23 -13.50
C SER A 102 -25.69 16.42 -14.55
N GLY A 103 -26.91 15.96 -14.24
CA GLY A 103 -28.00 15.91 -15.21
C GLY A 103 -27.68 14.96 -16.36
N SER A 104 -27.60 15.49 -17.58
CA SER A 104 -27.21 14.74 -18.79
C SER A 104 -25.71 14.71 -19.06
N LYS A 105 -24.90 15.42 -18.28
CA LYS A 105 -23.45 15.51 -18.47
C LYS A 105 -22.73 14.47 -17.61
N VAL A 106 -21.78 13.75 -18.21
CA VAL A 106 -20.92 12.79 -17.51
C VAL A 106 -19.47 13.23 -17.65
N THR A 107 -18.83 13.55 -16.54
CA THR A 107 -17.42 13.95 -16.51
C THR A 107 -16.56 12.78 -16.06
N ALA A 108 -15.49 12.48 -16.78
CA ALA A 108 -14.61 11.35 -16.51
C ALA A 108 -13.17 11.81 -16.28
N HIS A 109 -12.50 11.20 -15.29
CA HIS A 109 -11.13 11.52 -14.89
C HIS A 109 -10.23 10.28 -14.98
N PRO A 110 -9.78 9.85 -16.17
CA PRO A 110 -9.11 8.56 -16.33
C PRO A 110 -7.62 8.60 -15.96
N TYR A 111 -7.19 7.63 -15.16
CA TYR A 111 -5.80 7.40 -14.74
C TYR A 111 -5.36 5.98 -15.09
N ASN A 112 -4.12 5.85 -15.59
CA ASN A 112 -3.43 4.57 -15.74
C ASN A 112 -2.24 4.55 -14.79
N PHE A 113 -2.34 3.77 -13.71
CA PHE A 113 -1.24 3.54 -12.79
C PHE A 113 -0.39 2.37 -13.28
N HIS A 114 0.87 2.64 -13.59
CA HIS A 114 1.84 1.62 -14.00
C HIS A 114 2.47 1.01 -12.75
N LEU A 115 2.36 -0.30 -12.58
CA LEU A 115 2.73 -1.01 -11.37
C LEU A 115 3.85 -2.00 -11.63
N PHE A 116 4.79 -2.11 -10.70
CA PHE A 116 5.81 -3.14 -10.77
C PHE A 116 6.20 -3.62 -9.38
N PRO A 117 6.05 -4.93 -9.07
CA PRO A 117 6.31 -5.45 -7.74
C PRO A 117 7.83 -5.50 -7.51
N ARG A 118 8.36 -4.57 -6.70
CA ARG A 118 9.79 -4.51 -6.35
C ARG A 118 9.98 -4.52 -4.85
N ASP A 119 11.11 -5.08 -4.44
CA ASP A 119 11.61 -4.96 -3.08
C ASP A 119 12.27 -3.59 -2.85
N GLU A 120 11.47 -2.52 -2.81
CA GLU A 120 11.98 -1.18 -2.51
C GLU A 120 12.62 -1.08 -1.11
N LEU A 121 12.33 -2.06 -0.27
CA LEU A 121 12.68 -2.07 1.14
C LEU A 121 13.83 -3.05 1.46
N ASN A 122 14.32 -3.80 0.47
CA ASN A 122 15.33 -4.84 0.60
C ASN A 122 15.06 -5.82 1.77
N ILE A 123 13.79 -6.17 1.99
CA ILE A 123 13.35 -7.04 3.10
C ILE A 123 13.49 -8.53 2.70
N GLY A 124 13.66 -8.82 1.41
CA GLY A 124 13.68 -10.18 0.88
C GLY A 124 12.31 -10.86 0.90
N MET A 125 11.22 -10.09 1.05
CA MET A 125 9.84 -10.57 1.01
C MET A 125 8.92 -9.53 0.37
N PRO A 126 7.82 -9.95 -0.29
CA PRO A 126 7.49 -11.33 -0.70
C PRO A 126 8.47 -11.92 -1.72
N SER A 127 8.26 -13.18 -2.14
CA SER A 127 8.92 -13.70 -3.34
C SER A 127 8.42 -12.90 -4.55
N TYR A 128 9.23 -11.97 -5.07
CA TYR A 128 8.93 -11.13 -6.24
C TYR A 128 9.04 -11.92 -7.55
N SER A 129 8.41 -13.08 -7.61
CA SER A 129 8.35 -13.93 -8.80
C SER A 129 6.91 -14.04 -9.29
N PHE A 130 6.73 -14.01 -10.61
CA PHE A 130 5.42 -14.16 -11.24
C PHE A 130 5.55 -14.83 -12.60
N SER A 131 4.46 -15.44 -13.06
CA SER A 131 4.39 -16.01 -14.41
C SER A 131 3.90 -14.97 -15.42
N CYS A 132 4.27 -15.17 -16.68
CA CYS A 132 3.72 -14.43 -17.81
C CYS A 132 3.19 -15.39 -18.87
N GLN A 133 2.09 -15.01 -19.53
CA GLN A 133 1.61 -15.68 -20.74
C GLN A 133 2.05 -14.89 -21.97
N THR A 134 2.66 -15.58 -22.92
CA THR A 134 3.19 -14.97 -24.16
C THR A 134 2.11 -14.21 -24.92
N SER A 135 0.88 -14.73 -24.98
CA SER A 135 -0.24 -14.07 -25.66
C SER A 135 -0.63 -12.73 -25.03
N TYR A 136 -0.60 -12.63 -23.70
CA TYR A 136 -0.90 -11.40 -22.96
C TYR A 136 0.21 -10.37 -23.13
N LEU A 137 1.48 -10.78 -22.99
CA LEU A 137 2.61 -9.89 -23.25
C LEU A 137 2.61 -9.36 -24.68
N THR A 138 2.34 -10.23 -25.66
CA THR A 138 2.24 -9.85 -27.07
C THR A 138 1.09 -8.87 -27.31
N ALA A 139 -0.07 -9.07 -26.66
CA ALA A 139 -1.22 -8.18 -26.78
C ALA A 139 -0.90 -6.78 -26.21
N MET A 140 -0.31 -6.72 -25.00
CA MET A 140 0.14 -5.46 -24.38
C MET A 140 1.15 -4.73 -25.27
N ALA A 141 2.17 -5.44 -25.78
CA ALA A 141 3.15 -4.87 -26.71
C ALA A 141 2.50 -4.28 -27.98
N ARG A 142 1.56 -5.01 -28.59
CA ARG A 142 0.82 -4.54 -29.77
C ARG A 142 -0.06 -3.32 -29.49
N GLN A 143 -0.55 -3.19 -28.26
CA GLN A 143 -1.34 -2.05 -27.79
C GLN A 143 -0.48 -0.83 -27.40
N GLY A 144 0.85 -0.97 -27.42
CA GLY A 144 1.79 0.10 -27.12
C GLY A 144 2.12 0.23 -25.64
N PHE A 145 1.95 -0.85 -24.86
CA PHE A 145 2.39 -0.89 -23.47
C PHE A 145 3.92 -0.76 -23.37
N ASP A 146 4.39 0.19 -22.56
CA ASP A 146 5.82 0.42 -22.36
C ASP A 146 6.34 -0.40 -21.18
N PHE A 147 6.87 -1.59 -21.47
CA PHE A 147 7.45 -2.47 -20.47
C PHE A 147 8.68 -1.87 -19.79
N ASN A 148 9.47 -1.06 -20.49
CA ASN A 148 10.65 -0.44 -19.90
C ASN A 148 10.23 0.60 -18.87
N ALA A 149 9.31 1.49 -19.21
CA ALA A 149 8.78 2.47 -18.26
C ALA A 149 8.12 1.78 -17.05
N CYS A 150 7.37 0.70 -17.28
CA CYS A 150 6.78 -0.11 -16.20
C CYS A 150 7.86 -0.71 -15.28
N ILE A 151 8.95 -1.27 -15.82
CA ILE A 151 9.99 -1.92 -15.01
C ILE A 151 10.84 -0.90 -14.25
N TYR A 152 11.24 0.20 -14.90
CA TYR A 152 12.12 1.22 -14.31
C TYR A 152 11.38 2.21 -13.40
N ASP A 153 10.19 2.64 -13.81
CA ASP A 153 9.41 3.70 -13.13
C ASP A 153 8.01 3.23 -12.68
N GLY A 154 7.73 1.92 -12.67
CA GLY A 154 6.48 1.40 -12.11
C GLY A 154 6.37 1.64 -10.60
N ILE A 155 5.15 1.84 -10.12
CA ILE A 155 4.83 2.07 -8.72
C ILE A 155 4.86 0.72 -7.99
N SER A 156 5.60 0.64 -6.89
CA SER A 156 5.62 -0.51 -6.00
C SER A 156 4.38 -0.54 -5.10
N TYR A 157 4.15 -1.66 -4.44
CA TYR A 157 3.08 -1.78 -3.45
C TYR A 157 3.34 -2.99 -2.55
N LEU A 158 2.74 -2.95 -1.36
CA LEU A 158 2.59 -4.10 -0.47
C LEU A 158 1.12 -4.28 -0.11
N SER A 159 0.67 -5.51 0.06
CA SER A 159 -0.65 -5.76 0.65
C SER A 159 -0.67 -5.39 2.14
N ARG A 160 -1.86 -5.29 2.77
CA ARG A 160 -1.95 -5.02 4.23
C ARG A 160 -1.22 -6.08 5.04
N ALA A 161 -1.37 -7.36 4.68
CA ALA A 161 -0.67 -8.46 5.33
C ALA A 161 0.86 -8.37 5.17
N GLN A 162 1.33 -7.94 3.99
CA GLN A 162 2.76 -7.76 3.73
C GLN A 162 3.35 -6.56 4.45
N GLU A 163 2.63 -5.44 4.54
CA GLU A 163 3.06 -4.28 5.32
C GLU A 163 3.18 -4.63 6.80
N LEU A 164 2.20 -5.32 7.39
CA LEU A 164 2.30 -5.78 8.78
C LEU A 164 3.52 -6.67 8.99
N ALA A 165 3.78 -7.61 8.08
CA ALA A 165 4.97 -8.45 8.13
C ALA A 165 6.28 -7.66 7.93
N ALA A 166 6.26 -6.62 7.10
CA ALA A 166 7.39 -5.73 6.86
C ALA A 166 7.70 -4.87 8.09
N ILE A 167 6.68 -4.25 8.72
CA ILE A 167 6.83 -3.46 9.94
C ILE A 167 7.55 -4.27 11.03
N VAL A 168 7.16 -5.53 11.23
CA VAL A 168 7.81 -6.42 12.20
C VAL A 168 9.29 -6.69 11.86
N ARG A 169 9.64 -6.75 10.57
CA ARG A 169 11.00 -7.09 10.10
C ARG A 169 11.94 -5.89 9.92
N MET A 170 11.41 -4.71 9.63
CA MET A 170 12.21 -3.57 9.16
C MET A 170 13.12 -2.93 10.22
N ALA A 171 13.19 -3.46 11.44
CA ALA A 171 14.22 -3.09 12.41
C ALA A 171 14.32 -1.59 12.74
N ASN A 172 13.31 -0.78 12.41
CA ASN A 172 13.32 0.64 12.72
C ASN A 172 12.81 0.89 14.15
N PRO A 173 13.29 1.96 14.81
CA PRO A 173 12.91 2.26 16.17
C PRO A 173 11.43 2.63 16.22
N ILE A 174 10.57 1.70 16.64
CA ILE A 174 9.14 1.98 16.80
C ILE A 174 8.96 2.70 18.14
N ASN A 175 8.23 3.81 18.12
CA ASN A 175 7.86 4.50 19.36
C ASN A 175 6.93 3.59 20.18
N LEU A 176 7.37 3.22 21.38
CA LEU A 176 6.66 2.28 22.25
C LEU A 176 5.38 2.85 22.88
N ASN A 177 5.13 4.15 22.73
CA ASN A 177 3.91 4.78 23.25
C ASN A 177 2.64 4.34 22.53
N TYR A 178 2.73 3.79 21.30
CA TYR A 178 1.57 3.45 20.47
C TYR A 178 1.21 1.96 20.36
N VAL A 179 2.08 1.05 20.81
CA VAL A 179 1.94 -0.41 20.51
C VAL A 179 1.47 -1.23 21.70
N VAL A 180 1.45 -0.69 22.91
CA VAL A 180 1.22 -1.50 24.12
C VAL A 180 -0.23 -1.38 24.60
N GLU A 181 -1.06 -2.36 24.27
CA GLU A 181 -2.22 -2.71 25.09
C GLU A 181 -1.70 -3.18 26.46
N ALA A 182 -2.22 -2.57 27.53
CA ALA A 182 -1.79 -2.88 28.90
C ALA A 182 -1.97 -4.38 29.18
N SER A 183 -0.92 -5.04 29.68
CA SER A 183 -1.02 -6.45 30.02
C SER A 183 -2.01 -6.63 31.18
N SER A 184 -3.00 -7.50 31.02
CA SER A 184 -4.02 -7.77 32.05
C SER A 184 -3.53 -8.70 33.17
N SER A 185 -2.29 -9.19 33.09
CA SER A 185 -1.73 -10.12 34.08
C SER A 185 -1.02 -9.37 35.20
N PRO A 186 -1.18 -9.77 36.47
CA PRO A 186 -0.47 -9.13 37.58
C PRO A 186 1.05 -9.32 37.45
N PRO A 187 1.85 -8.34 37.90
CA PRO A 187 3.31 -8.41 37.86
C PRO A 187 3.82 -9.51 38.79
N THR A 188 4.77 -10.30 38.30
CA THR A 188 5.45 -11.34 39.09
C THR A 188 6.62 -10.75 39.87
N VAL A 189 7.16 -11.50 40.84
CA VAL A 189 8.38 -11.13 41.57
C VAL A 189 9.57 -10.94 40.62
N ALA A 190 9.65 -11.72 39.54
CA ALA A 190 10.71 -11.56 38.54
C ALA A 190 10.58 -10.23 37.77
N ASP A 191 9.35 -9.81 37.47
CA ASP A 191 9.07 -8.55 36.79
C ASP A 191 9.46 -7.36 37.67
N THR A 192 9.13 -7.38 38.96
CA THR A 192 9.46 -6.28 39.88
C THR A 192 10.96 -6.12 40.04
N VAL A 193 11.70 -7.22 40.20
CA VAL A 193 13.17 -7.21 40.28
C VAL A 193 13.79 -6.68 38.99
N PHE A 194 13.25 -7.09 37.83
CA PHE A 194 13.71 -6.61 36.53
C PHE A 194 13.46 -5.10 36.38
N VAL A 195 12.25 -4.63 36.67
CA VAL A 195 11.85 -3.22 36.57
C VAL A 195 12.72 -2.35 37.48
N GLU A 196 12.91 -2.73 38.75
CA GLU A 196 13.72 -1.94 39.69
C GLU A 196 15.21 -1.91 39.30
N ARG A 197 15.75 -3.02 38.77
CA ARG A 197 17.12 -3.06 38.23
C ARG A 197 17.27 -2.10 37.05
N VAL A 198 16.34 -2.14 36.10
CA VAL A 198 16.37 -1.27 34.91
C VAL A 198 16.20 0.19 35.29
N LYS A 199 15.24 0.49 36.18
CA LYS A 199 14.97 1.83 36.71
C LYS A 199 16.19 2.42 37.42
N SER A 200 16.87 1.65 38.27
CA SER A 200 18.10 2.07 38.94
C SER A 200 19.20 2.40 37.92
N ARG A 201 19.38 1.54 36.91
CA ARG A 201 20.35 1.76 35.83
C ARG A 201 20.07 3.03 35.03
N ILE A 202 18.81 3.30 34.70
CA ILE A 202 18.39 4.51 33.97
C ILE A 202 18.61 5.76 34.83
N LYS A 203 18.25 5.73 36.12
CA LYS A 203 18.51 6.86 37.04
C LYS A 203 20.00 7.20 37.10
N HIS A 204 20.85 6.19 37.23
CA HIS A 204 22.29 6.38 37.26
C HIS A 204 22.83 6.95 35.95
N TRP A 205 22.41 6.40 34.80
CA TRP A 205 22.77 6.90 33.48
C TRP A 205 22.35 8.36 33.27
N LYS A 206 21.08 8.69 33.56
CA LYS A 206 20.56 10.06 33.44
C LYS A 206 21.35 11.06 34.28
N LYS A 207 21.67 10.70 35.53
CA LYS A 207 22.50 11.53 36.41
C LYS A 207 23.89 11.78 35.81
N SER A 208 24.53 10.73 35.28
CA SER A 208 25.82 10.83 34.60
C SER A 208 25.77 11.77 33.38
N CYS A 209 24.70 11.73 32.58
CA CYS A 209 24.52 12.65 31.45
C CYS A 209 24.41 14.12 31.91
N ILE A 210 23.63 14.40 32.95
CA ILE A 210 23.46 15.75 33.49
C ILE A 210 24.79 16.26 34.07
N ASP A 211 25.46 15.45 34.89
CA ASP A 211 26.72 15.81 35.54
C ASP A 211 27.84 16.11 34.52
N SER A 212 27.85 15.37 33.40
CA SER A 212 28.85 15.52 32.32
C SER A 212 28.78 16.86 31.58
N THR A 213 27.63 17.54 31.63
CA THR A 213 27.39 18.86 31.02
C THR A 213 27.94 19.99 31.91
N SER A 214 28.19 19.71 33.20
CA SER A 214 28.57 20.73 34.20
C SER A 214 30.06 20.80 34.55
N LYS A 215 30.87 19.77 34.27
CA LYS A 215 32.27 19.67 34.75
C LYS A 215 33.34 19.75 33.65
N LYS A 216 34.33 20.64 33.88
CA LYS A 216 35.51 20.89 33.03
C LYS A 216 36.49 19.71 32.99
N ILE A 217 36.90 19.39 31.75
CA ILE A 217 38.20 18.96 31.18
C ILE A 217 38.99 17.76 31.77
N ASP A 218 39.03 17.47 33.07
CA ASP A 218 40.07 16.55 33.60
C ASP A 218 39.76 15.04 33.57
N ASP A 219 38.72 14.60 32.85
CA ASP A 219 38.22 13.22 33.00
C ASP A 219 37.95 12.51 31.68
N ALA A 220 38.77 12.74 30.65
CA ALA A 220 38.59 12.14 29.31
C ALA A 220 38.60 10.60 29.33
N LEU A 221 39.41 9.98 30.19
CA LEU A 221 39.51 8.53 30.36
C LEU A 221 38.28 7.95 31.08
N VAL A 222 37.82 8.60 32.16
CA VAL A 222 36.59 8.19 32.88
C VAL A 222 35.37 8.44 32.01
N LYS A 223 35.31 9.54 31.24
CA LYS A 223 34.27 9.76 30.22
C LYS A 223 34.27 8.67 29.17
N SER A 224 35.45 8.24 28.69
CA SER A 224 35.55 7.16 27.69
C SER A 224 35.14 5.79 28.26
N LEU A 225 35.56 5.47 29.49
CA LEU A 225 35.16 4.24 30.19
C LEU A 225 33.68 4.25 30.57
N GLN A 226 33.13 5.37 31.02
CA GLN A 226 31.69 5.53 31.28
C GLN A 226 30.88 5.42 29.99
N LYS A 227 31.37 5.96 28.86
CA LYS A 227 30.74 5.81 27.55
C LYS A 227 30.73 4.35 27.10
N LEU A 228 31.79 3.59 27.41
CA LEU A 228 31.92 2.15 27.15
C LEU A 228 31.03 1.28 28.05
N VAL A 229 30.93 1.61 29.35
CA VAL A 229 30.23 0.82 30.37
C VAL A 229 28.72 1.13 30.42
N LEU A 230 28.32 2.39 30.25
CA LEU A 230 26.92 2.80 30.27
C LEU A 230 26.27 2.77 28.88
N GLY A 231 27.05 2.55 27.82
CA GLY A 231 26.56 2.55 26.44
C GLY A 231 26.11 3.95 26.03
N GLY A 232 27.03 4.92 26.07
CA GLY A 232 26.80 6.30 25.64
C GLY A 232 26.69 6.39 24.13
N GLU A 233 25.63 5.78 23.60
CA GLU A 233 25.19 5.89 22.22
C GLU A 233 24.52 7.26 22.04
N GLN A 234 24.59 7.81 20.83
CA GLN A 234 23.84 9.00 20.47
C GLN A 234 22.79 8.61 19.45
N TYR A 235 21.56 9.07 19.65
CA TYR A 235 20.51 9.01 18.66
C TYR A 235 20.37 10.40 18.04
N GLY A 236 20.98 10.59 16.87
CA GLY A 236 21.22 11.93 16.33
C GLY A 236 22.14 12.72 17.26
N SER A 237 21.64 13.83 17.81
CA SER A 237 22.34 14.66 18.80
C SER A 237 22.00 14.30 20.26
N ARG A 238 21.05 13.38 20.49
CA ARG A 238 20.49 13.10 21.83
C ARG A 238 21.21 11.93 22.50
N PRO A 239 21.57 12.02 23.80
CA PRO A 239 22.12 10.88 24.53
C PRO A 239 21.11 9.73 24.58
N CYS A 240 21.54 8.51 24.31
CA CYS A 240 20.71 7.33 24.48
C CYS A 240 21.46 6.17 25.15
N MET A 241 20.69 5.23 25.69
CA MET A 241 21.19 3.96 26.21
C MET A 241 20.33 2.80 25.71
N THR A 242 20.94 1.63 25.54
CA THR A 242 20.23 0.43 25.06
C THR A 242 20.08 -0.60 26.18
N ILE A 243 18.85 -1.08 26.38
CA ILE A 243 18.46 -2.07 27.38
C ILE A 243 18.14 -3.38 26.67
N ALA A 244 18.92 -4.42 26.93
CA ALA A 244 18.63 -5.76 26.44
C ALA A 244 17.41 -6.35 27.15
N VAL A 245 16.46 -6.88 26.39
CA VAL A 245 15.22 -7.50 26.88
C VAL A 245 14.97 -8.83 26.19
N CYS A 246 14.49 -9.81 26.95
CA CYS A 246 14.36 -11.20 26.50
C CYS A 246 12.93 -11.58 26.10
N SER A 247 11.94 -10.72 26.33
CA SER A 247 10.54 -11.00 26.01
C SER A 247 9.74 -9.73 25.70
N GLU A 248 8.62 -9.89 25.01
CA GLU A 248 7.68 -8.79 24.75
C GLU A 248 7.07 -8.25 26.06
N ARG A 249 6.86 -9.11 27.06
CA ARG A 249 6.49 -8.71 28.43
C ARG A 249 7.52 -7.74 29.03
N GLN A 250 8.81 -8.01 28.88
CA GLN A 250 9.85 -7.10 29.37
C GLN A 250 9.90 -5.78 28.61
N VAL A 251 9.62 -5.77 27.30
CA VAL A 251 9.46 -4.53 26.51
C VAL A 251 8.32 -3.68 27.08
N GLN A 252 7.17 -4.31 27.38
CA GLN A 252 6.01 -3.63 27.96
C GLN A 252 6.35 -3.03 29.34
N LEU A 253 6.95 -3.82 30.22
CA LEU A 253 7.35 -3.37 31.56
C LEU A 253 8.32 -2.18 31.54
N VAL A 254 9.29 -2.17 30.61
CA VAL A 254 10.20 -1.02 30.44
C VAL A 254 9.44 0.21 29.95
N SER A 255 8.52 0.04 29.00
CA SER A 255 7.70 1.13 28.45
C SER A 255 6.80 1.75 29.52
N GLU A 256 6.09 0.93 30.30
CA GLU A 256 5.23 1.37 31.40
C GLU A 256 6.02 2.11 32.49
N MET A 257 7.14 1.54 32.94
CA MET A 257 8.00 2.17 33.95
C MET A 257 8.58 3.51 33.46
N LEU A 258 8.98 3.61 32.19
CA LEU A 258 9.47 4.87 31.64
C LEU A 258 8.39 5.95 31.64
N ARG A 259 7.16 5.58 31.27
CA ARG A 259 6.00 6.48 31.25
C ARG A 259 5.61 6.98 32.64
N GLU A 260 5.71 6.14 33.66
CA GLU A 260 5.34 6.47 35.04
C GLU A 260 6.38 7.32 35.76
N PHE A 261 7.67 7.03 35.55
CA PHE A 261 8.75 7.61 36.36
C PHE A 261 9.60 8.67 35.64
N PHE A 262 9.49 8.82 34.32
CA PHE A 262 10.37 9.69 33.53
C PHE A 262 9.63 10.48 32.43
N ASP A 263 9.39 11.75 32.69
CA ASP A 263 8.74 12.65 31.73
C ASP A 263 9.62 13.02 30.53
N ASP A 264 10.94 12.94 30.68
CA ASP A 264 11.96 13.44 29.73
C ASP A 264 12.65 12.32 28.92
N LEU A 265 12.17 11.09 29.01
CA LEU A 265 12.70 9.95 28.28
C LEU A 265 11.71 9.48 27.20
N VAL A 266 12.26 9.05 26.05
CA VAL A 266 11.49 8.41 24.97
C VAL A 266 12.02 7.01 24.73
N ALA A 267 11.11 6.03 24.75
CA ALA A 267 11.43 4.62 24.55
C ALA A 267 11.23 4.20 23.09
N LEU A 268 12.25 3.59 22.50
CA LEU A 268 12.25 3.08 21.14
C LEU A 268 12.52 1.58 21.14
N LYS A 269 11.64 0.78 20.52
CA LYS A 269 11.86 -0.66 20.35
C LYS A 269 12.88 -0.86 19.22
N ILE A 270 14.01 -1.50 19.49
CA ILE A 270 14.94 -1.97 18.46
C ILE A 270 14.53 -3.40 18.08
N PRO A 271 13.99 -3.62 16.86
CA PRO A 271 13.63 -4.96 16.42
C PRO A 271 14.88 -5.76 16.07
N THR A 272 14.90 -7.04 16.44
CA THR A 272 16.02 -7.93 16.15
C THR A 272 15.92 -8.53 14.75
N LYS A 273 17.01 -8.47 13.99
CA LYS A 273 17.16 -9.26 12.77
C LYS A 273 17.44 -10.72 13.16
N GLY A 274 16.42 -11.57 13.11
CA GLY A 274 16.59 -13.04 13.19
C GLY A 274 16.50 -13.66 14.59
N GLY A 275 15.40 -13.43 15.33
CA GLY A 275 15.06 -14.22 16.53
C GLY A 275 15.95 -14.01 17.76
N GLY A 276 16.85 -13.03 17.74
CA GLY A 276 17.70 -12.67 18.88
C GLY A 276 17.00 -11.80 19.95
N THR A 277 17.73 -11.53 21.03
CA THR A 277 17.33 -10.71 22.20
C THR A 277 16.88 -9.30 21.78
N GLN A 278 15.60 -8.98 21.96
CA GLN A 278 15.05 -7.65 21.70
C GLN A 278 15.78 -6.58 22.53
N ALA A 279 15.77 -5.32 22.10
CA ALA A 279 16.34 -4.24 22.88
C ALA A 279 15.44 -3.01 22.88
N VAL A 280 15.42 -2.29 24.00
CA VAL A 280 14.74 -1.00 24.14
C VAL A 280 15.79 0.08 24.24
N ARG A 281 15.81 1.02 23.29
CA ARG A 281 16.64 2.21 23.36
C ARG A 281 15.88 3.32 24.06
N VAL A 282 16.52 3.89 25.07
CA VAL A 282 15.99 5.00 25.85
C VAL A 282 16.74 6.25 25.45
N VAL A 283 16.03 7.26 24.94
CA VAL A 283 16.60 8.53 24.48
C VAL A 283 16.26 9.61 25.49
N LEU A 284 17.27 10.36 25.93
CA LEU A 284 17.11 11.50 26.82
C LEU A 284 16.79 12.76 26.01
N THR A 285 15.75 13.46 26.45
CA THR A 285 15.33 14.74 25.88
C THR A 285 15.68 15.86 26.84
N SER A 286 16.06 17.01 26.29
CA SER A 286 16.53 18.18 27.06
C SER A 286 15.39 18.99 27.67
N SER A 287 14.19 18.90 27.09
CA SER A 287 13.01 19.68 27.45
C SER A 287 11.74 18.96 26.99
N LYS A 288 10.56 19.42 27.46
CA LYS A 288 9.27 18.91 26.97
C LYS A 288 9.08 19.21 25.48
N GLU A 289 9.57 20.35 25.03
CA GLU A 289 9.55 20.77 23.62
C GLU A 289 10.41 19.86 22.74
N ASP A 290 11.61 19.49 23.20
CA ASP A 290 12.50 18.55 22.52
C ASP A 290 11.91 17.14 22.48
N LYS A 291 11.21 16.71 23.54
CA LYS A 291 10.44 15.47 23.54
C LYS A 291 9.34 15.47 22.47
N SER A 292 8.52 16.52 22.44
CA SER A 292 7.46 16.65 21.42
C SER A 292 8.04 16.75 20.01
N LEU A 293 9.22 17.34 19.84
CA LEU A 293 9.93 17.37 18.57
C LEU A 293 10.38 15.96 18.15
N LEU A 294 11.04 15.21 19.04
CA LEU A 294 11.49 13.84 18.76
C LEU A 294 10.31 12.91 18.45
N GLU A 295 9.20 13.01 19.19
CA GLU A 295 7.98 12.24 18.92
C GLU A 295 7.42 12.56 17.53
N ARG A 296 7.43 13.84 17.13
CA ARG A 296 7.01 14.26 15.79
C ARG A 296 7.96 13.80 14.69
N GLU A 297 9.27 13.85 14.92
CA GLU A 297 10.28 13.32 14.00
C GLU A 297 10.07 11.83 13.74
N LEU A 298 9.83 11.05 14.81
CA LEU A 298 9.55 9.62 14.72
C LEU A 298 8.24 9.34 13.98
N GLN A 299 7.18 10.09 14.31
CA GLN A 299 5.89 9.97 13.64
C GLN A 299 5.99 10.29 12.14
N ASN A 300 6.67 11.39 11.78
CA ASN A 300 6.87 11.77 10.39
C ASN A 300 7.69 10.72 9.63
N ALA A 301 8.77 10.20 10.24
CA ALA A 301 9.60 9.17 9.64
C ALA A 301 8.82 7.86 9.44
N GLU A 302 8.00 7.46 10.42
CA GLU A 302 7.11 6.31 10.32
C GLU A 302 6.06 6.50 9.23
N GLU A 303 5.42 7.68 9.16
CA GLU A 303 4.45 7.98 8.10
C GLU A 303 5.07 8.00 6.71
N GLU A 304 6.24 8.60 6.54
CA GLU A 304 6.96 8.58 5.26
C GLU A 304 7.35 7.16 4.86
N GLN A 305 7.81 6.36 5.82
CA GLN A 305 8.14 4.97 5.57
C GLN A 305 6.89 4.18 5.21
N ASN A 306 5.82 4.30 5.97
CA ASN A 306 4.54 3.67 5.69
C ASN A 306 4.06 4.05 4.29
N LYS A 307 4.06 5.34 3.92
CA LYS A 307 3.73 5.80 2.55
C LYS A 307 4.58 5.11 1.48
N LYS A 308 5.89 4.95 1.71
CA LYS A 308 6.79 4.20 0.81
C LYS A 308 6.43 2.71 0.76
N MET A 309 6.01 2.11 1.87
CA MET A 309 5.58 0.71 1.93
C MET A 309 4.26 0.46 1.21
N ARG A 310 3.26 1.35 1.36
CA ARG A 310 1.93 1.19 0.75
C ARG A 310 2.01 1.31 -0.77
N GLY A 311 2.74 2.31 -1.25
CA GLY A 311 2.86 2.64 -2.67
C GLY A 311 1.47 2.76 -3.31
N PHE A 312 1.21 1.99 -4.38
CA PHE A 312 -0.08 2.03 -5.07
C PHE A 312 -1.28 1.60 -4.19
N ARG A 313 -1.06 0.81 -3.11
CA ARG A 313 -2.15 0.43 -2.20
C ARG A 313 -2.89 1.64 -1.63
N GLU A 314 -2.23 2.78 -1.49
CA GLU A 314 -2.88 4.03 -1.06
C GLU A 314 -4.08 4.41 -1.94
N VAL A 315 -4.03 4.17 -3.26
CA VAL A 315 -5.17 4.40 -4.16
C VAL A 315 -6.32 3.47 -3.81
N ILE A 316 -6.02 2.21 -3.49
CA ILE A 316 -7.01 1.20 -3.10
C ILE A 316 -7.66 1.56 -1.75
N GLU A 317 -6.86 2.03 -0.78
CA GLU A 317 -7.38 2.49 0.51
C GLU A 317 -8.32 3.69 0.33
N LEU A 318 -8.00 4.63 -0.57
CA LEU A 318 -8.86 5.77 -0.86
C LEU A 318 -10.19 5.36 -1.50
N VAL A 319 -10.15 4.45 -2.48
CA VAL A 319 -11.37 3.93 -3.11
C VAL A 319 -12.21 3.18 -2.09
N SER A 320 -11.59 2.33 -1.28
CA SER A 320 -12.27 1.62 -0.18
C SER A 320 -12.87 2.60 0.81
N ALA A 321 -12.12 3.57 1.33
CA ALA A 321 -12.62 4.56 2.29
C ALA A 321 -13.76 5.43 1.74
N SER A 322 -13.78 5.67 0.41
CA SER A 322 -14.86 6.44 -0.22
C SER A 322 -16.22 5.73 -0.17
N GLN A 323 -16.21 4.39 -0.06
CA GLN A 323 -17.41 3.53 -0.10
C GLN A 323 -18.30 3.76 -1.34
N LYS A 324 -17.75 4.37 -2.40
CA LYS A 324 -18.47 4.66 -3.64
C LYS A 324 -18.66 3.40 -4.48
N PRO A 325 -19.69 3.35 -5.34
CA PRO A 325 -19.86 2.27 -6.29
C PRO A 325 -18.63 2.06 -7.17
N VAL A 326 -18.17 0.81 -7.26
CA VAL A 326 -17.06 0.42 -8.13
C VAL A 326 -17.56 -0.43 -9.28
N VAL A 327 -17.26 -0.03 -10.51
CA VAL A 327 -17.70 -0.67 -11.75
C VAL A 327 -16.54 -1.42 -12.40
N SER A 328 -16.73 -2.70 -12.72
CA SER A 328 -15.77 -3.53 -13.48
C SER A 328 -16.51 -4.37 -14.53
N HIS A 329 -15.83 -4.80 -15.60
CA HIS A 329 -16.41 -5.69 -16.62
C HIS A 329 -16.23 -7.19 -16.30
N ASN A 330 -15.35 -7.54 -15.36
CA ASN A 330 -15.09 -8.94 -15.04
C ASN A 330 -14.75 -9.06 -13.56
N THR A 331 -15.75 -8.72 -12.74
CA THR A 331 -15.58 -8.43 -11.32
C THR A 331 -14.87 -9.56 -10.58
N LEU A 332 -15.24 -10.82 -10.83
CA LEU A 332 -14.63 -11.96 -10.14
C LEU A 332 -13.11 -12.04 -10.40
N ASN A 333 -12.65 -11.85 -11.64
CA ASN A 333 -11.23 -11.89 -11.97
C ASN A 333 -10.49 -10.67 -11.41
N ASP A 334 -11.02 -9.47 -11.67
CA ASP A 334 -10.37 -8.21 -11.29
C ASP A 334 -10.26 -8.10 -9.77
N PHE A 335 -11.33 -8.39 -9.03
CA PHE A 335 -11.32 -8.28 -7.58
C PHE A 335 -10.58 -9.42 -6.88
N SER A 336 -10.43 -10.59 -7.50
CA SER A 336 -9.50 -11.60 -7.00
C SER A 336 -8.05 -11.10 -7.06
N VAL A 337 -7.68 -10.41 -8.14
CA VAL A 337 -6.36 -9.77 -8.26
C VAL A 337 -6.22 -8.62 -7.26
N ILE A 338 -7.20 -7.72 -7.17
CA ILE A 338 -7.17 -6.60 -6.21
C ILE A 338 -6.98 -7.12 -4.79
N HIS A 339 -7.76 -8.13 -4.39
CA HIS A 339 -7.70 -8.70 -3.06
C HIS A 339 -6.32 -9.31 -2.78
N SER A 340 -5.84 -10.19 -3.67
CA SER A 340 -4.53 -10.85 -3.55
C SER A 340 -3.36 -9.86 -3.46
N LYS A 341 -3.37 -8.81 -4.28
CA LYS A 341 -2.23 -7.89 -4.41
C LYS A 341 -2.24 -6.77 -3.37
N PHE A 342 -3.40 -6.34 -2.88
CA PHE A 342 -3.52 -5.12 -2.08
C PHE A 342 -4.13 -5.34 -0.69
N ILE A 343 -5.00 -6.35 -0.52
CA ILE A 343 -5.71 -6.57 0.74
C ILE A 343 -5.00 -7.65 1.54
N ALA A 344 -5.16 -8.91 1.15
CA ALA A 344 -4.70 -10.08 1.89
C ALA A 344 -4.50 -11.27 0.93
N PRO A 345 -3.81 -12.33 1.35
CA PRO A 345 -3.87 -13.61 0.63
C PRO A 345 -5.32 -14.05 0.42
N LEU A 346 -5.61 -14.60 -0.76
CA LEU A 346 -6.95 -15.05 -1.09
C LEU A 346 -7.32 -16.27 -0.21
N PRO A 347 -8.48 -16.25 0.48
CA PRO A 347 -8.88 -17.34 1.36
C PRO A 347 -9.22 -18.62 0.58
N LEU A 348 -9.30 -19.74 1.30
CA LEU A 348 -9.67 -21.01 0.67
C LEU A 348 -11.16 -21.07 0.33
N ASP A 349 -11.99 -20.49 1.20
CA ASP A 349 -13.44 -20.43 1.07
C ASP A 349 -13.90 -19.19 0.31
N VAL A 350 -14.91 -19.35 -0.54
CA VAL A 350 -15.45 -18.26 -1.36
C VAL A 350 -16.25 -17.26 -0.53
N ASN A 351 -16.94 -17.69 0.53
CA ASN A 351 -17.72 -16.80 1.38
C ASN A 351 -16.81 -15.92 2.22
N GLU A 352 -15.69 -16.46 2.73
CA GLU A 352 -14.64 -15.66 3.36
C GLU A 352 -14.11 -14.58 2.41
N PHE A 353 -13.87 -14.93 1.14
CA PHE A 353 -13.45 -13.97 0.11
C PHE A 353 -14.52 -12.89 -0.09
N LEU A 354 -15.78 -13.27 -0.26
CA LEU A 354 -16.88 -12.33 -0.47
C LEU A 354 -17.11 -11.40 0.72
N ASN A 355 -17.08 -11.93 1.95
CA ASN A 355 -17.21 -11.14 3.17
C ASN A 355 -16.06 -10.13 3.31
N SER A 356 -14.84 -10.58 3.05
CA SER A 356 -13.65 -9.72 3.03
C SER A 356 -13.79 -8.64 1.95
N LEU A 357 -14.24 -9.01 0.74
CA LEU A 357 -14.41 -8.09 -0.36
C LEU A 357 -15.47 -7.03 -0.07
N GLN A 358 -16.64 -7.45 0.43
CA GLN A 358 -17.76 -6.57 0.76
C GLN A 358 -17.42 -5.57 1.87
N SER A 359 -16.56 -5.96 2.82
CA SER A 359 -16.06 -5.04 3.85
C SER A 359 -15.19 -3.91 3.28
N ASN A 360 -14.54 -4.12 2.12
CA ASN A 360 -13.68 -3.13 1.48
C ASN A 360 -14.39 -2.35 0.37
N PHE A 361 -15.29 -3.00 -0.37
CA PHE A 361 -16.05 -2.44 -1.47
C PHE A 361 -17.51 -2.90 -1.35
N PRO A 362 -18.38 -2.12 -0.69
CA PRO A 362 -19.75 -2.55 -0.40
C PRO A 362 -20.63 -2.65 -1.66
N LEU A 363 -20.33 -1.85 -2.68
CA LEU A 363 -21.13 -1.72 -3.90
C LEU A 363 -20.25 -1.96 -5.13
N ILE A 364 -20.37 -3.15 -5.71
CA ILE A 364 -19.67 -3.52 -6.94
C ILE A 364 -20.67 -3.81 -8.05
N PHE A 365 -20.49 -3.18 -9.20
CA PHE A 365 -21.30 -3.39 -10.40
C PHE A 365 -20.47 -4.10 -11.48
N ASP A 366 -20.92 -5.27 -11.89
CA ASP A 366 -20.33 -6.02 -13.01
C ASP A 366 -21.04 -5.64 -14.32
N VAL A 367 -20.34 -4.93 -15.21
CA VAL A 367 -20.86 -4.50 -16.52
C VAL A 367 -21.22 -5.70 -17.39
N ASN A 368 -20.43 -6.77 -17.37
CA ASN A 368 -20.73 -7.97 -18.14
C ASN A 368 -22.00 -8.67 -17.63
N HIS A 369 -22.23 -8.66 -16.31
CA HIS A 369 -23.50 -9.10 -15.75
C HIS A 369 -24.66 -8.17 -16.16
N MET A 370 -24.48 -6.86 -16.06
CA MET A 370 -25.51 -5.87 -16.44
C MET A 370 -25.90 -5.98 -17.93
N MET A 371 -24.91 -6.19 -18.81
CA MET A 371 -25.15 -6.38 -20.25
C MET A 371 -26.06 -7.58 -20.53
N LYS A 372 -25.97 -8.66 -19.74
CA LYS A 372 -26.85 -9.81 -19.90
C LYS A 372 -28.33 -9.50 -19.64
N GLY A 373 -28.61 -8.52 -18.78
CA GLY A 373 -29.97 -8.03 -18.55
C GLY A 373 -30.55 -7.23 -19.72
N ILE A 374 -29.72 -6.80 -20.66
CA ILE A 374 -30.15 -6.10 -21.88
C ILE A 374 -30.26 -7.17 -22.97
N GLY A 375 -31.46 -7.71 -23.22
CA GLY A 375 -31.67 -8.89 -24.08
C GLY A 375 -30.81 -8.98 -25.37
N PRO A 376 -30.68 -7.91 -26.18
CA PRO A 376 -29.81 -7.91 -27.37
C PRO A 376 -28.30 -8.09 -27.12
N LEU A 377 -27.84 -7.93 -25.89
CA LEU A 377 -26.46 -8.04 -25.43
C LEU A 377 -26.21 -9.32 -24.62
N GLU A 378 -27.19 -10.20 -24.46
CA GLU A 378 -27.11 -11.42 -23.64
C GLU A 378 -25.88 -12.29 -23.98
N ASN A 379 -25.56 -12.38 -25.27
CA ASN A 379 -24.42 -13.17 -25.77
C ASN A 379 -23.17 -12.32 -26.09
N VAL A 380 -23.21 -11.01 -25.84
CA VAL A 380 -22.11 -10.09 -26.16
C VAL A 380 -21.17 -9.97 -24.97
N THR A 381 -20.00 -10.59 -25.08
CA THR A 381 -18.94 -10.54 -24.04
C THR A 381 -17.87 -9.48 -24.29
N SER A 382 -17.96 -8.77 -25.43
CA SER A 382 -16.96 -7.82 -25.90
C SER A 382 -17.45 -6.38 -25.72
N ILE A 383 -16.76 -5.60 -24.89
CA ILE A 383 -17.09 -4.17 -24.66
C ILE A 383 -17.21 -3.40 -25.99
N PRO A 384 -16.26 -3.48 -26.95
CA PRO A 384 -16.41 -2.78 -28.23
C PRO A 384 -17.69 -3.15 -29.00
N ALA A 385 -18.07 -4.43 -28.99
CA ALA A 385 -19.29 -4.89 -29.65
C ALA A 385 -20.54 -4.36 -28.94
N ALA A 386 -20.55 -4.40 -27.60
CA ALA A 386 -21.63 -3.85 -26.79
C ALA A 386 -21.78 -2.34 -26.98
N VAL A 387 -20.68 -1.58 -26.97
CA VAL A 387 -20.68 -0.14 -27.22
C VAL A 387 -21.20 0.17 -28.62
N SER A 388 -20.78 -0.59 -29.64
CA SER A 388 -21.29 -0.41 -31.01
C SER A 388 -22.79 -0.65 -31.09
N HIS A 389 -23.30 -1.67 -30.39
CA HIS A 389 -24.73 -1.97 -30.36
C HIS A 389 -25.53 -0.88 -29.63
N LEU A 390 -25.07 -0.45 -28.45
CA LEU A 390 -25.73 0.58 -27.65
C LEU A 390 -25.81 1.91 -28.42
N LYS A 391 -24.73 2.33 -29.07
CA LYS A 391 -24.72 3.57 -29.88
C LYS A 391 -25.71 3.55 -31.05
N ASN A 392 -26.00 2.38 -31.59
CA ASN A 392 -26.92 2.24 -32.71
C ASN A 392 -28.40 2.24 -32.29
N ARG A 393 -28.71 2.00 -31.01
CA ARG A 393 -30.10 1.83 -30.53
C ARG A 393 -30.53 2.82 -29.46
N PHE A 394 -29.61 3.23 -28.58
CA PHE A 394 -29.89 4.13 -27.47
C PHE A 394 -29.11 5.42 -27.71
N PHE A 395 -29.83 6.47 -28.10
CA PHE A 395 -29.29 7.82 -28.14
C PHE A 395 -29.66 8.52 -26.83
N ALA A 396 -28.82 8.36 -25.81
CA ALA A 396 -28.79 9.31 -24.71
C ALA A 396 -27.72 10.35 -25.07
N PRO A 397 -28.05 11.65 -25.18
CA PRO A 397 -27.06 12.70 -25.35
C PRO A 397 -26.29 12.85 -24.04
N ILE A 398 -25.41 11.90 -23.77
CA ILE A 398 -24.46 11.98 -22.66
C ILE A 398 -23.30 12.80 -23.19
N GLU A 399 -23.25 14.06 -22.78
CA GLU A 399 -22.07 14.89 -23.01
C GLU A 399 -20.96 14.38 -22.10
N MET A 400 -20.03 13.62 -22.69
CA MET A 400 -18.89 13.08 -21.98
C MET A 400 -17.72 14.07 -22.08
N GLU A 401 -17.41 14.75 -20.98
CA GLU A 401 -16.23 15.60 -20.89
C GLU A 401 -15.12 14.91 -20.12
N LEU A 402 -13.90 14.99 -20.64
CA LEU A 402 -12.70 14.67 -19.88
C LEU A 402 -12.20 15.98 -19.28
N SER A 403 -12.07 16.05 -17.96
CA SER A 403 -11.42 17.18 -17.31
C SER A 403 -9.99 17.28 -17.84
N HIS A 404 -9.63 18.42 -18.42
CA HIS A 404 -8.24 18.67 -18.78
C HIS A 404 -7.56 19.23 -17.53
N GLY A 405 -6.48 18.60 -17.08
CA GLY A 405 -5.64 19.16 -16.02
C GLY A 405 -5.13 20.52 -16.48
N VAL A 406 -5.32 21.55 -15.64
CA VAL A 406 -4.71 22.88 -15.80
C VAL A 406 -3.21 22.78 -15.55
#